data_AF-A0A3N5YKE5-F1
#
_entry.id   AF-A0A3N5YKE5-F1
#
_cell.length_a   1.000
_cell.length_b   1.000
_cell.length_c   1.000
_cell.angle_alpha   90.00
_cell.angle_beta   90.00
_cell.angle_gamma   90.00
#
_symmetry.space_group_name_H-M   'P 1'
#
loop_
_entity.id
_entity.type
_entity.pdbx_description
1 polymer ?
#
loop_
_entity_poly.entity_id
_entity_poly.type
_entity_poly.pdbx_seq_one_letter_code
_entity_poly.pdbx_strand_id
1 'polypeptide(L)'
;MKKSLMPFSLVVFALIAVPSLADIHTAETPSYADVSKAVAAADAGDTVLVPPGSATWDKPLVIEKGLILKGAGMGKTIIKSNFTDGFAGIIKYKPDFDNNALFRVTGFTLDGNNMSHAIWLQHDTALQTTWIRIDHNRIFNADACVRVRGTIYGVVDNNIFSENAKKT
;
A
#
# COMPACT_ATOMS: atom_id res chain seq x y z
N MET A 1 55.99 19.64 -41.59
CA MET A 1 54.83 19.67 -40.67
C MET A 1 54.12 18.31 -40.70
N LYS A 2 54.40 17.41 -39.76
CA LYS A 2 53.62 16.16 -39.57
C LYS A 2 52.69 16.38 -38.37
N LYS A 3 51.39 16.48 -38.63
CA LYS A 3 50.35 16.66 -37.60
C LYS A 3 50.18 15.33 -36.86
N SER A 4 50.44 15.36 -35.55
CA SER A 4 49.99 14.34 -34.59
C SER A 4 48.47 14.42 -34.47
N LEU A 5 47.78 13.28 -34.55
CA LEU A 5 46.35 13.16 -34.23
C LEU A 5 46.23 12.10 -33.13
N MET A 6 45.89 12.54 -31.92
CA MET A 6 45.65 11.68 -30.75
C MET A 6 44.42 10.79 -30.98
N PRO A 7 44.39 9.55 -30.44
CA PRO A 7 43.21 8.72 -30.48
C PRO A 7 42.16 9.24 -29.49
N PHE A 8 40.95 9.52 -30.00
CA PHE A 8 39.76 9.85 -29.23
C PHE A 8 39.28 8.57 -28.53
N SER A 9 39.48 8.47 -27.21
CA SER A 9 38.99 7.33 -26.43
C SER A 9 37.48 7.44 -26.23
N LEU A 10 36.72 6.56 -26.88
CA LEU A 10 35.28 6.40 -26.69
C LEU A 10 35.02 5.73 -25.34
N VAL A 11 34.66 6.50 -24.32
CA VAL A 11 34.18 5.96 -23.04
C VAL A 11 32.72 5.52 -23.23
N VAL A 12 32.52 4.21 -23.44
CA VAL A 12 31.19 3.60 -23.43
C VAL A 12 30.77 3.42 -21.96
N PHE A 13 29.86 4.27 -21.47
CA PHE A 13 29.15 4.00 -20.22
C PHE A 13 28.13 2.88 -20.50
N ALA A 14 28.47 1.65 -20.13
CA ALA A 14 27.50 0.57 -20.11
C ALA A 14 26.46 0.89 -19.02
N LEU A 15 25.21 1.19 -19.42
CA LEU A 15 24.07 1.19 -18.52
C LEU A 15 23.89 -0.26 -18.05
N ILE A 16 24.46 -0.62 -16.91
CA ILE A 16 24.13 -1.86 -16.24
C ILE A 16 22.71 -1.65 -15.70
N ALA A 17 21.72 -2.24 -16.36
CA ALA A 17 20.38 -2.35 -15.81
C ALA A 17 20.49 -3.21 -14.54
N VAL A 18 20.58 -2.56 -13.38
CA VAL A 18 20.50 -3.26 -12.09
C VAL A 18 19.08 -3.81 -12.00
N PRO A 19 18.87 -5.13 -11.86
CA PRO A 19 17.54 -5.65 -11.59
C PRO A 19 17.07 -5.06 -10.25
N SER A 20 15.94 -4.34 -10.24
CA SER A 20 15.35 -3.88 -8.98
C SER A 20 14.82 -5.10 -8.24
N LEU A 21 15.53 -5.53 -7.20
CA LEU A 21 15.00 -6.50 -6.24
C LEU A 21 13.95 -5.77 -5.39
N ALA A 22 12.85 -6.45 -5.06
CA ALA A 22 11.88 -5.91 -4.12
C ALA A 22 12.55 -5.70 -2.75
N ASP A 23 12.56 -4.45 -2.26
CA ASP A 23 13.15 -4.09 -0.98
C ASP A 23 12.13 -4.18 0.16
N ILE A 24 12.62 -4.14 1.40
CA ILE A 24 11.84 -4.21 2.63
C ILE A 24 12.03 -2.93 3.44
N HIS A 25 10.96 -2.15 3.56
CA HIS A 25 10.90 -0.98 4.42
C HIS A 25 10.14 -1.30 5.70
N THR A 26 10.81 -1.22 6.86
CA THR A 26 10.17 -1.49 8.15
C THR A 26 9.80 -0.19 8.84
N ALA A 27 8.52 0.00 9.16
CA ALA A 27 8.08 1.10 10.02
C ALA A 27 8.59 0.90 11.45
N GLU A 28 9.01 1.98 12.12
CA GLU A 28 9.51 1.90 13.50
C GLU A 28 8.40 1.51 14.49
N THR A 29 7.18 1.99 14.26
CA THR A 29 5.98 1.67 15.05
C THR A 29 4.76 1.58 14.12
N PRO A 30 3.56 1.13 14.59
CA PRO A 30 2.34 1.18 13.78
C PRO A 30 1.74 2.60 13.66
N SER A 31 2.39 3.64 14.19
CA SER A 31 1.93 5.01 14.07
C SER A 31 1.75 5.41 12.61
N TYR A 32 0.80 6.32 12.34
CA TYR A 32 0.59 6.83 10.98
C TYR A 32 1.90 7.40 10.40
N ALA A 33 2.65 8.16 11.21
CA ALA A 33 3.86 8.83 10.78
C ALA A 33 4.93 7.84 10.30
N ASP A 34 5.17 6.77 11.06
CA ASP A 34 6.21 5.80 10.74
C ASP A 34 5.80 4.91 9.56
N VAL A 35 4.54 4.50 9.50
CA VAL A 35 4.02 3.71 8.37
C VAL A 35 4.01 4.54 7.09
N SER A 36 3.57 5.80 7.16
CA SER A 36 3.59 6.71 6.00
C SER A 36 5.01 7.00 5.53
N LYS A 37 5.99 7.12 6.44
CA LYS A 37 7.41 7.30 6.10
C LYS A 37 7.96 6.07 5.38
N ALA A 38 7.65 4.87 5.86
CA ALA A 38 8.06 3.61 5.23
C ALA A 38 7.43 3.43 3.84
N VAL A 39 6.14 3.74 3.68
CA VAL A 39 5.44 3.73 2.38
C VAL A 39 6.03 4.76 1.41
N ALA A 40 6.40 5.94 1.90
CA ALA A 40 7.02 6.96 1.05
C ALA A 40 8.40 6.52 0.53
N ALA A 41 9.18 5.84 1.37
CA ALA A 41 10.50 5.33 1.03
C ALA A 41 10.47 4.10 0.09
N ALA A 42 9.38 3.33 0.11
CA ALA A 42 9.20 2.16 -0.72
C ALA A 42 8.93 2.52 -2.19
N ASP A 43 9.53 1.79 -3.11
CA ASP A 43 9.22 1.79 -4.52
C ASP A 43 8.08 0.81 -4.85
N ALA A 44 7.60 0.85 -6.09
CA ALA A 44 6.57 -0.08 -6.54
C ALA A 44 7.13 -1.51 -6.63
N GLY A 45 6.46 -2.47 -6.00
CA GLY A 45 6.88 -3.86 -5.88
C GLY A 45 7.47 -4.22 -4.52
N ASP A 46 7.78 -3.22 -3.67
CA ASP A 46 8.40 -3.43 -2.37
C ASP A 46 7.43 -3.96 -1.30
N THR A 47 8.00 -4.32 -0.15
CA THR A 47 7.25 -4.67 1.06
C THR A 47 7.44 -3.63 2.15
N VAL A 48 6.34 -3.13 2.70
CA VAL A 48 6.32 -2.34 3.93
C VAL A 48 5.90 -3.22 5.10
N LEU A 49 6.82 -3.44 6.05
CA LEU A 49 6.54 -4.17 7.29
C LEU A 49 6.09 -3.21 8.38
N VAL A 50 4.95 -3.50 8.99
CA VAL A 50 4.43 -2.77 10.14
C VAL A 50 4.57 -3.65 11.40
N PRO A 51 5.29 -3.20 12.43
CA PRO A 51 5.55 -4.00 13.62
C PRO A 51 4.28 -4.26 14.43
N PRO A 52 4.31 -5.20 15.39
CA PRO A 52 3.21 -5.38 16.33
C PRO A 52 3.02 -4.12 17.19
N GLY A 53 1.78 -3.87 17.58
CA GLY A 53 1.37 -2.72 18.37
C GLY A 53 0.00 -2.20 17.92
N SER A 54 -0.47 -1.16 18.59
CA SER A 54 -1.73 -0.49 18.27
C SER A 54 -1.50 0.99 17.98
N ALA A 55 -2.18 1.53 16.98
CA ALA A 55 -2.19 2.96 16.71
C ALA A 55 -3.60 3.44 16.33
N THR A 56 -3.89 4.67 16.70
CA THR A 56 -5.04 5.42 16.21
C THR A 56 -4.57 6.34 15.09
N TRP A 57 -5.25 6.31 13.95
CA TRP A 57 -4.95 7.18 12.81
C TRP A 57 -6.06 8.20 12.62
N ASP A 58 -5.67 9.47 12.48
CA ASP A 58 -6.59 10.61 12.30
C ASP A 58 -6.82 10.96 10.82
N LYS A 59 -6.27 10.16 9.90
CA LYS A 59 -6.42 10.31 8.45
C LYS A 59 -6.11 8.99 7.71
N PRO A 60 -6.62 8.82 6.48
CA PRO A 60 -6.31 7.65 5.67
C PRO A 60 -4.85 7.61 5.23
N LEU A 61 -4.26 6.41 5.21
CA LEU A 61 -2.99 6.16 4.54
C LEU A 61 -3.25 5.99 3.04
N VAL A 62 -2.87 6.99 2.25
CA VAL A 62 -3.00 6.96 0.79
C VAL A 62 -1.75 6.32 0.17
N ILE A 63 -1.96 5.31 -0.66
CA ILE A 63 -0.90 4.55 -1.33
C ILE A 63 -1.17 4.62 -2.84
N GLU A 64 -0.23 5.21 -3.57
CA GLU A 64 -0.37 5.53 -5.01
C GLU A 64 0.46 4.58 -5.90
N LYS A 65 1.00 3.51 -5.31
CA LYS A 65 1.86 2.51 -5.96
C LYS A 65 1.56 1.11 -5.46
N GLY A 66 1.75 0.10 -6.31
CA GLY A 66 1.60 -1.30 -5.90
C GLY A 66 2.75 -1.70 -4.95
N LEU A 67 2.41 -2.15 -3.75
CA LEU A 67 3.35 -2.69 -2.75
C LEU A 67 2.65 -3.70 -1.83
N ILE A 68 3.43 -4.46 -1.06
CA ILE A 68 2.91 -5.32 0.01
C ILE A 68 2.95 -4.56 1.33
N LEU A 69 1.81 -4.13 1.85
CA LEU A 69 1.67 -3.61 3.20
C LEU A 69 1.34 -4.78 4.15
N LYS A 70 2.27 -5.09 5.06
CA LYS A 70 2.20 -6.29 5.91
C LYS A 70 2.33 -5.97 7.40
N GLY A 71 1.27 -6.23 8.15
CA GLY A 71 1.29 -6.23 9.62
C GLY A 71 1.88 -7.53 10.18
N ALA A 72 2.11 -7.53 11.50
CA ALA A 72 2.67 -8.68 12.22
C ALA A 72 1.68 -9.85 12.43
N GLY A 73 0.42 -9.69 12.02
CA GLY A 73 -0.66 -10.67 12.12
C GLY A 73 -1.94 -10.10 12.74
N MET A 74 -3.08 -10.76 12.48
CA MET A 74 -4.35 -10.42 13.13
C MET A 74 -4.20 -10.43 14.66
N GLY A 75 -4.66 -9.35 15.30
CA GLY A 75 -4.54 -9.14 16.74
C GLY A 75 -3.17 -8.65 17.20
N LYS A 76 -2.18 -8.54 16.30
CA LYS A 76 -0.83 -8.06 16.62
C LYS A 76 -0.56 -6.66 16.13
N THR A 77 -0.94 -6.33 14.89
CA THR A 77 -0.88 -4.96 14.35
C THR A 77 -2.30 -4.43 14.23
N ILE A 78 -2.68 -3.50 15.12
CA ILE A 78 -4.04 -2.99 15.25
C ILE A 78 -4.07 -1.53 14.86
N ILE A 79 -4.83 -1.19 13.81
CA ILE A 79 -5.04 0.20 13.40
C ILE A 79 -6.50 0.57 13.65
N LYS A 80 -6.71 1.61 14.43
CA LYS A 80 -8.02 2.17 14.74
C LYS A 80 -8.22 3.50 14.03
N SER A 81 -9.35 3.68 13.38
CA SER A 81 -9.73 4.95 12.77
C SER A 81 -10.20 5.98 13.81
N ASN A 82 -9.84 7.25 13.61
CA ASN A 82 -10.36 8.38 14.37
C ASN A 82 -10.76 9.56 13.46
N PHE A 83 -11.12 9.26 12.22
CA PHE A 83 -11.59 10.26 11.26
C PHE A 83 -12.93 9.86 10.67
N THR A 84 -13.79 10.86 10.44
CA THR A 84 -15.08 10.66 9.77
C THR A 84 -14.95 11.12 8.33
N ASP A 85 -14.72 10.18 7.44
CA ASP A 85 -14.80 10.40 6.00
C ASP A 85 -15.51 9.18 5.39
N GLY A 86 -16.76 9.41 4.94
CA GLY A 86 -17.63 8.38 4.36
C GLY A 86 -17.17 7.87 2.99
N PHE A 87 -16.04 8.36 2.49
CA PHE A 87 -15.41 7.84 1.30
C PHE A 87 -14.01 7.29 1.57
N ALA A 88 -13.33 7.61 2.67
CA ALA A 88 -11.97 7.11 2.93
C ALA A 88 -11.93 5.79 3.72
N GLY A 89 -11.08 4.86 3.27
CA GLY A 89 -10.64 3.72 4.06
C GLY A 89 -9.42 4.07 4.91
N ILE A 90 -9.24 3.44 6.07
CA ILE A 90 -7.99 3.47 6.85
C ILE A 90 -6.78 3.33 5.93
N ILE A 91 -6.85 2.37 5.01
CA ILE A 91 -5.92 2.23 3.89
C ILE A 91 -6.67 2.58 2.60
N LYS A 92 -6.11 3.49 1.82
CA LYS A 92 -6.63 3.89 0.52
C LYS A 92 -5.59 3.61 -0.55
N TYR A 93 -5.91 2.71 -1.48
CA TYR A 93 -5.15 2.51 -2.70
C TYR A 93 -5.71 3.38 -3.81
N LYS A 94 -4.88 4.27 -4.35
CA LYS A 94 -5.24 5.18 -5.44
C LYS A 94 -4.04 5.36 -6.37
N PRO A 95 -3.77 4.40 -7.28
CA PRO A 95 -2.58 4.45 -8.12
C PRO A 95 -2.65 5.59 -9.14
N ASP A 96 -1.51 6.25 -9.37
CA ASP A 96 -1.41 7.41 -10.26
C ASP A 96 -0.88 7.06 -11.67
N PHE A 97 -0.37 5.84 -11.91
CA PHE A 97 0.32 5.44 -13.14
C PHE A 97 0.08 3.96 -13.50
N ASP A 98 0.27 3.59 -14.78
CA ASP A 98 0.07 2.23 -15.37
C ASP A 98 0.89 1.08 -14.74
N ASN A 99 1.64 1.34 -13.68
CA ASN A 99 2.40 0.30 -13.01
C ASN A 99 1.44 -0.63 -12.23
N ASN A 100 1.25 -1.82 -12.79
CA ASN A 100 0.39 -2.87 -12.29
C ASN A 100 1.14 -3.81 -11.31
N ALA A 101 2.03 -3.26 -10.49
CA ALA A 101 2.68 -4.00 -9.40
C ALA A 101 1.64 -4.49 -8.39
N LEU A 102 1.95 -5.61 -7.72
CA LEU A 102 1.09 -6.19 -6.69
C LEU A 102 0.80 -5.16 -5.60
N PHE A 103 -0.47 -4.86 -5.36
CA PHE A 103 -0.92 -4.21 -4.13
C PHE A 103 -1.52 -5.25 -3.19
N ARG A 104 -0.91 -5.43 -2.02
CA ARG A 104 -1.38 -6.38 -1.02
C ARG A 104 -1.50 -5.75 0.35
N VAL A 105 -2.62 -5.99 1.03
CA VAL A 105 -2.80 -5.66 2.45
C VAL A 105 -2.98 -6.96 3.23
N THR A 106 -2.08 -7.24 4.17
CA THR A 106 -2.12 -8.49 4.92
C THR A 106 -1.64 -8.37 6.37
N GLY A 107 -2.18 -9.20 7.26
CA GLY A 107 -1.72 -9.32 8.65
C GLY A 107 -2.12 -8.17 9.57
N PHE A 108 -3.20 -7.43 9.26
CA PHE A 108 -3.71 -6.36 10.10
C PHE A 108 -4.98 -6.75 10.87
N THR A 109 -5.19 -6.06 11.97
CA THR A 109 -6.52 -5.79 12.50
C THR A 109 -6.88 -4.34 12.19
N LEU A 110 -7.97 -4.11 11.44
CA LEU A 110 -8.47 -2.79 11.08
C LEU A 110 -9.81 -2.55 11.80
N ASP A 111 -9.81 -1.63 12.74
CA ASP A 111 -10.99 -1.15 13.47
C ASP A 111 -11.45 0.17 12.85
N GLY A 112 -12.54 0.11 12.07
CA GLY A 112 -13.14 1.31 11.45
C GLY A 112 -13.73 2.29 12.47
N ASN A 113 -13.80 1.90 13.75
CA ASN A 113 -14.32 2.69 14.87
C ASN A 113 -15.75 3.23 14.64
N ASN A 114 -16.50 2.62 13.74
CA ASN A 114 -17.79 3.10 13.22
C ASN A 114 -17.67 4.52 12.66
N MET A 115 -16.53 4.88 12.08
CA MET A 115 -16.24 6.22 11.55
C MET A 115 -15.82 6.22 10.08
N SER A 116 -15.19 5.15 9.59
CA SER A 116 -14.66 5.08 8.22
C SER A 116 -14.88 3.70 7.57
N HIS A 117 -14.56 3.59 6.28
CA HIS A 117 -14.28 2.30 5.66
C HIS A 117 -12.93 1.75 6.19
N ALA A 118 -12.63 0.48 5.93
CA ALA A 118 -11.32 -0.08 6.26
C ALA A 118 -10.33 0.01 5.08
N ILE A 119 -10.70 -0.56 3.93
CA ILE A 119 -9.86 -0.55 2.72
C ILE A 119 -10.67 0.03 1.56
N TRP A 120 -10.13 1.08 0.93
CA TRP A 120 -10.71 1.67 -0.27
C TRP A 120 -9.77 1.50 -1.45
N LEU A 121 -10.22 0.78 -2.46
CA LEU A 121 -9.54 0.63 -3.74
C LEU A 121 -10.21 1.58 -4.75
N GLN A 122 -9.48 2.60 -5.18
CA GLN A 122 -9.97 3.64 -6.08
C GLN A 122 -9.08 3.74 -7.31
N HIS A 123 -9.64 3.54 -8.50
CA HIS A 123 -8.97 3.81 -9.75
C HIS A 123 -9.93 4.54 -10.69
N ASP A 124 -9.72 5.84 -10.86
CA ASP A 124 -10.68 6.71 -11.57
C ASP A 124 -10.44 6.79 -13.08
N THR A 125 -9.59 5.91 -13.62
CA THR A 125 -9.26 5.84 -15.05
C THR A 125 -9.84 4.56 -15.66
N ALA A 126 -9.81 4.46 -16.99
CA ALA A 126 -10.16 3.22 -17.70
C ALA A 126 -9.05 2.15 -17.64
N LEU A 127 -7.89 2.48 -17.06
CA LEU A 127 -6.74 1.58 -16.97
C LEU A 127 -7.04 0.49 -15.93
N GLN A 128 -6.46 -0.68 -16.12
CA GLN A 128 -6.73 -1.84 -15.27
C GLN A 128 -5.64 -1.97 -14.21
N THR A 129 -6.04 -2.18 -12.95
CA THR A 129 -5.14 -2.78 -11.95
C THR A 129 -5.61 -4.20 -11.70
N THR A 130 -4.75 -5.19 -11.98
CA THR A 130 -5.16 -6.60 -11.96
C THR A 130 -4.58 -7.40 -10.81
N TRP A 131 -3.58 -6.84 -10.11
CA TRP A 131 -2.84 -7.55 -9.08
C TRP A 131 -3.13 -6.99 -7.69
N ILE A 132 -4.38 -7.13 -7.25
CA ILE A 132 -4.78 -6.84 -5.87
C ILE A 132 -4.92 -8.12 -5.06
N ARG A 133 -4.42 -8.11 -3.82
CA ARG A 133 -4.74 -9.13 -2.83
C ARG A 133 -5.01 -8.52 -1.45
N ILE A 134 -6.15 -8.84 -0.86
CA ILE A 134 -6.47 -8.45 0.52
C ILE A 134 -6.68 -9.72 1.31
N ASP A 135 -5.78 -10.04 2.24
CA ASP A 135 -5.81 -11.36 2.91
C ASP A 135 -5.24 -11.39 4.33
N HIS A 136 -5.70 -12.32 5.16
CA HIS A 136 -5.28 -12.49 6.55
C HIS A 136 -5.44 -11.22 7.40
N ASN A 137 -6.49 -10.46 7.15
CA ASN A 137 -6.87 -9.31 7.96
C ASN A 137 -8.14 -9.60 8.77
N ARG A 138 -8.23 -8.98 9.95
CA ARG A 138 -9.48 -8.86 10.70
C ARG A 138 -10.02 -7.45 10.52
N ILE A 139 -11.26 -7.30 10.08
CA ILE A 139 -11.90 -5.99 9.86
C ILE A 139 -13.24 -5.93 10.58
N PHE A 140 -13.42 -4.92 11.42
CA PHE A 140 -14.66 -4.69 12.18
C PHE A 140 -14.93 -3.20 12.38
N ASN A 141 -16.16 -2.86 12.78
CA ASN A 141 -16.62 -1.47 12.94
C ASN A 141 -16.38 -0.58 11.70
N ALA A 142 -16.32 -1.14 10.50
CA ALA A 142 -16.15 -0.40 9.27
C ALA A 142 -17.48 -0.25 8.52
N ASP A 143 -17.75 0.91 7.92
CA ASP A 143 -18.96 1.10 7.10
C ASP A 143 -18.92 0.23 5.82
N ALA A 144 -17.72 0.03 5.27
CA ALA A 144 -17.42 -1.00 4.29
C ALA A 144 -16.03 -1.59 4.60
N CYS A 145 -15.91 -2.92 4.62
CA CYS A 145 -14.63 -3.58 4.85
C CYS A 145 -13.68 -3.37 3.66
N VAL A 146 -14.18 -3.62 2.45
CA VAL A 146 -13.46 -3.38 1.20
C VAL A 146 -14.42 -2.66 0.25
N ARG A 147 -14.09 -1.42 -0.11
CA ARG A 147 -14.83 -0.63 -1.10
C ARG A 147 -14.01 -0.56 -2.38
N VAL A 148 -14.66 -0.78 -3.52
CA VAL A 148 -14.02 -0.75 -4.83
C VAL A 148 -14.72 0.28 -5.72
N ARG A 149 -13.93 1.14 -6.37
CA ARG A 149 -14.38 2.06 -7.42
C ARG A 149 -13.38 2.02 -8.57
N GLY A 150 -13.85 1.69 -9.77
CA GLY A 150 -13.02 1.60 -10.97
C GLY A 150 -12.77 0.17 -11.44
N THR A 151 -11.86 0.04 -12.41
CA THR A 151 -11.50 -1.24 -13.04
C THR A 151 -10.35 -1.91 -12.27
N ILE A 152 -10.73 -2.63 -11.22
CA ILE A 152 -9.81 -3.26 -10.27
C ILE A 152 -10.13 -4.75 -10.18
N TYR A 153 -9.14 -5.61 -10.43
CA TYR A 153 -9.23 -7.05 -10.32
C TYR A 153 -8.27 -7.58 -9.25
N GLY A 154 -8.69 -8.63 -8.55
CA GLY A 154 -7.89 -9.23 -7.51
C GLY A 154 -8.65 -10.24 -6.67
N VAL A 155 -8.06 -10.60 -5.54
CA VAL A 155 -8.59 -11.62 -4.63
C VAL A 155 -8.73 -11.03 -3.23
N VAL A 156 -9.88 -11.30 -2.60
CA VAL A 156 -10.12 -11.04 -1.17
C VAL A 156 -10.33 -12.39 -0.49
N ASP A 157 -9.27 -12.94 0.09
CA ASP A 157 -9.24 -14.30 0.66
C ASP A 157 -8.80 -14.30 2.12
N ASN A 158 -9.20 -15.32 2.90
CA ASN A 158 -8.65 -15.55 4.24
C ASN A 158 -8.75 -14.37 5.22
N ASN A 159 -9.77 -13.51 5.09
CA ASN A 159 -10.05 -12.43 6.04
C ASN A 159 -11.18 -12.80 7.01
N ILE A 160 -11.23 -12.11 8.14
CA ILE A 160 -12.35 -12.15 9.09
C ILE A 160 -13.05 -10.81 9.08
N PHE A 161 -14.29 -10.76 8.58
CA PHE A 161 -15.15 -9.58 8.64
C PHE A 161 -16.26 -9.81 9.67
N SER A 162 -16.29 -9.00 10.73
CA SER A 162 -17.21 -9.15 11.85
C SER A 162 -17.73 -7.79 12.32
N GLU A 163 -18.94 -7.71 12.86
CA GLU A 163 -19.43 -6.51 13.57
C GLU A 163 -19.37 -5.21 12.74
N ASN A 164 -19.61 -5.32 11.42
CA ASN A 164 -19.65 -4.17 10.51
C ASN A 164 -21.12 -3.80 10.27
N ALA A 165 -21.53 -2.64 10.77
CA ALA A 165 -22.88 -2.11 10.56
C ALA A 165 -22.82 -0.97 9.55
N LYS A 166 -23.73 -1.01 8.56
CA LYS A 166 -23.95 0.10 7.64
C LYS A 166 -24.47 1.30 8.45
N LYS A 167 -23.87 2.48 8.27
CA LYS A 167 -24.49 3.70 8.80
C LYS A 167 -25.79 3.98 8.05
N THR A 168 -26.90 4.01 8.81
CA THR A 168 -28.20 4.51 8.35
C THR A 168 -28.22 6.03 8.33
#